data_AF-A0A9E2JV23-F1
#
_entry.id   AF-A0A9E2JV23-F1
#
_cell.length_a   1.000
_cell.length_b   1.000
_cell.length_c   1.000
_cell.angle_alpha   90.00
_cell.angle_beta   90.00
_cell.angle_gamma   90.00
#
_symmetry.space_group_name_H-M   'P 1'
#
loop_
_entity.id
_entity.type
_entity.pdbx_description
1 polymer ?
#
loop_
_entity_poly.entity_id
_entity_poly.type
_entity_poly.pdbx_seq_one_letter_code
_entity_poly.pdbx_strand_id
1 'polypeptide(L)' 'MIAADIWSGWLRVEFRRPEDVAAYFEVRNSTAWNWWNASTRPTADKVMIAVLERPGFMSHLSDVLLADARRAG' A
#
# COMPACT_ATOMS: atom_id res chain seq x y z
N MET A 1 -2.03 -3.82 13.74
CA MET A 1 -1.40 -4.33 12.50
C MET A 1 -2.33 -3.95 11.36
N ILE A 2 -2.29 -2.68 10.93
CA ILE A 2 -3.26 -2.09 9.98
C ILE A 2 -2.54 -1.55 8.74
N ALA A 3 -1.33 -1.00 8.94
CA ALA A 3 -0.56 -0.38 7.86
C ALA A 3 -0.16 -1.35 6.73
N ALA A 4 0.11 -2.63 7.03
CA ALA A 4 0.45 -3.61 6.02
C ALA A 4 -0.77 -3.98 5.16
N ASP A 5 -1.96 -4.08 5.76
CA ASP A 5 -3.21 -4.37 5.05
C ASP A 5 -3.67 -3.20 4.18
N ILE A 6 -3.59 -1.97 4.69
CA ILE A 6 -3.87 -0.75 3.90
C ILE A 6 -2.95 -0.69 2.68
N TRP A 7 -1.64 -0.92 2.90
CA TRP A 7 -0.67 -0.89 1.81
C TRP A 7 -0.93 -1.98 0.78
N SER A 8 -1.11 -3.22 1.24
CA SER A 8 -1.43 -4.37 0.38
C SER A 8 -2.70 -4.12 -0.44
N GLY A 9 -3.75 -3.61 0.20
CA GLY A 9 -5.02 -3.28 -0.44
C GLY A 9 -4.85 -2.27 -1.58
N TRP A 10 -4.14 -1.17 -1.31
CA TRP A 10 -3.85 -0.18 -2.34
C TRP A 10 -3.00 -0.76 -3.48
N LEU A 11 -1.94 -1.51 -3.18
CA LEU A 11 -1.07 -2.10 -4.20
C LEU A 11 -1.85 -3.00 -5.19
N ARG A 12 -2.81 -3.77 -4.69
CA ARG A 12 -3.67 -4.65 -5.51
C ARG A 12 -4.66 -3.90 -6.40
N VAL A 13 -4.98 -2.65 -6.04
CA VAL A 13 -5.82 -1.77 -6.86
C VAL A 13 -4.99 -1.07 -7.93
N GLU A 14 -3.81 -0.56 -7.55
CA GLU A 14 -2.99 0.28 -8.42
C GLU A 14 -2.14 -0.51 -9.42
N PHE A 15 -1.66 -1.69 -9.03
CA PHE A 15 -0.74 -2.51 -9.84
C PHE A 15 -1.39 -3.83 -10.24
N ARG A 16 -0.96 -4.37 -11.39
CA ARG A 16 -1.49 -5.63 -11.90
C ARG A 16 -0.90 -6.87 -11.20
N ARG A 17 0.34 -6.77 -10.74
CA ARG A 17 1.11 -7.88 -10.12
C ARG A 17 2.24 -7.36 -9.24
N PRO A 18 2.78 -8.18 -8.31
CA PRO A 18 3.86 -7.78 -7.40
C PRO A 18 5.14 -7.34 -8.12
N GLU A 19 5.44 -7.87 -9.30
CA GLU A 19 6.64 -7.51 -10.06
C GLU A 19 6.60 -6.04 -10.52
N ASP A 20 5.41 -5.52 -10.84
CA ASP A 20 5.24 -4.13 -11.23
C ASP A 20 5.48 -3.20 -10.01
N VAL A 21 5.13 -3.66 -8.80
CA VAL A 21 5.45 -2.99 -7.53
C VAL A 21 6.96 -2.99 -7.27
N ALA A 22 7.62 -4.12 -7.51
CA ALA A 22 9.07 -4.24 -7.32
C ALA A 22 9.83 -3.27 -8.24
N ALA A 23 9.41 -3.19 -9.50
CA ALA A 23 9.98 -2.27 -10.48
C ALA A 23 9.73 -0.81 -10.10
N TYR A 24 8.49 -0.46 -9.76
CA TYR A 24 8.12 0.92 -9.43
C TYR A 24 8.83 1.46 -8.18
N PHE A 25 8.89 0.65 -7.12
CA PHE A 25 9.55 1.07 -5.87
C PHE A 25 11.05 0.77 -5.84
N GLU A 26 11.62 0.22 -6.90
CA GLU A 26 13.03 -0.20 -6.99
C GLU A 26 13.45 -1.09 -5.80
N VAL A 27 12.63 -2.09 -5.49
CA VAL A 27 12.87 -3.06 -4.41
C VAL A 27 13.02 -4.48 -4.96
N ARG A 28 13.54 -5.39 -4.12
CA ARG A 28 13.60 -6.81 -4.46
C ARG A 28 12.19 -7.38 -4.66
N ASN A 29 12.07 -8.37 -5.55
CA ASN A 29 10.80 -9.05 -5.80
C ASN A 29 10.21 -9.65 -4.51
N SER A 30 11.04 -10.23 -3.63
CA SER A 30 10.60 -10.74 -2.33
C SER A 30 9.97 -9.66 -1.43
N THR A 31 10.47 -8.42 -1.48
CA THR A 31 9.90 -7.31 -0.72
C THR A 31 8.52 -6.93 -1.27
N ALA A 32 8.39 -6.87 -2.59
CA ALA A 32 7.11 -6.59 -3.23
C ALA A 32 6.06 -7.67 -2.93
N TRP A 33 6.44 -8.95 -2.95
CA TRP A 33 5.55 -10.05 -2.52
C TRP A 33 5.14 -9.94 -1.05
N ASN A 34 6.07 -9.61 -0.16
CA ASN A 34 5.75 -9.42 1.26
C ASN A 34 4.75 -8.27 1.46
N TRP A 35 4.91 -7.16 0.75
CA TRP A 35 3.95 -6.05 0.77
C TRP A 35 2.61 -6.42 0.16
N TRP A 36 2.63 -7.11 -1.00
CA TRP A 36 1.43 -7.56 -1.70
C TRP A 36 0.57 -8.50 -0.85
N ASN A 37 1.19 -9.29 0.02
CA ASN A 37 0.52 -10.22 0.92
C ASN A 37 0.35 -9.70 2.35
N ALA A 38 0.53 -8.39 2.58
CA ALA A 38 0.42 -7.74 3.89
C ALA A 38 1.34 -8.36 4.97
N SER A 39 2.39 -9.08 4.58
CA SER A 39 3.32 -9.74 5.50
C SER A 39 4.24 -8.72 6.20
N THR A 40 4.59 -7.65 5.51
CA THR A 40 5.34 -6.53 6.08
C THR A 40 4.77 -5.20 5.59
N ARG A 41 5.00 -4.15 6.37
CA ARG A 41 4.69 -2.77 5.96
C ARG A 41 5.83 -2.16 5.14
N PRO A 42 5.56 -1.17 4.29
CA PRO A 42 6.60 -0.37 3.68
C PRO A 42 7.32 0.49 4.73
N THR A 43 8.49 0.98 4.33
CA THR A 43 9.19 2.07 5.03
C THR A 43 8.56 3.42 4.66
N ALA A 44 8.81 4.45 5.47
CA ALA A 44 8.16 5.76 5.32
C ALA A 44 8.50 6.46 4.00
N ASP A 45 9.71 6.29 3.49
CA ASP A 45 10.14 6.80 2.18
C ASP A 45 9.30 6.22 1.03
N LYS A 46 8.96 4.93 1.08
CA LYS A 46 8.13 4.27 0.06
C LYS A 46 6.69 4.74 0.10
N VAL A 47 6.18 5.00 1.31
CA VAL A 47 4.88 5.67 1.48
C VAL A 47 4.92 7.09 0.88
N MET A 48 6.00 7.85 1.11
CA MET A 48 6.13 9.20 0.57
C MET A 48 6.19 9.21 -0.97
N ILE A 49 6.89 8.25 -1.58
CA ILE A 49 6.89 8.06 -3.05
C ILE A 49 5.45 7.88 -3.55
N ALA A 50 4.67 6.98 -2.93
CA ALA A 50 3.27 6.78 -3.32
C ALA A 50 2.43 8.05 -3.15
N VAL A 51 2.60 8.80 -2.06
CA VAL A 51 1.88 10.07 -1.84
C VAL A 51 2.19 11.10 -2.93
N LEU A 52 3.47 11.25 -3.29
CA LEU A 52 3.91 12.28 -4.23
C LEU A 52 3.61 11.94 -5.69
N GLU A 53 3.64 10.66 -6.04
CA GLU A 53 3.59 10.22 -7.44
C GLU A 53 2.29 9.50 -7.82
N ARG A 54 1.52 9.03 -6.83
CA ARG A 54 0.26 8.29 -7.04
C ARG A 54 -0.85 8.85 -6.16
N PRO A 55 -1.57 9.91 -6.62
CA PRO A 55 -2.64 10.53 -5.85
C PRO A 55 -3.72 9.56 -5.33
N GLY A 56 -3.93 8.43 -6.03
CA GLY A 56 -4.85 7.37 -5.62
C GLY A 56 -4.54 6.76 -4.25
N PHE A 57 -3.30 6.81 -3.79
CA PHE A 57 -2.93 6.30 -2.46
C PHE A 57 -3.60 7.07 -1.32
N MET A 58 -3.64 8.40 -1.41
CA MET A 58 -4.27 9.23 -0.37
C MET A 58 -5.79 9.04 -0.32
N SER A 59 -6.43 8.84 -1.47
CA SER A 59 -7.86 8.50 -1.54
C SER A 59 -8.13 7.15 -0.86
N HIS A 60 -7.34 6.12 -1.19
CA HIS A 60 -7.49 4.80 -0.59
C HIS A 60 -7.32 4.84 0.94
N LEU A 61 -6.28 5.54 1.43
CA LEU A 61 -6.05 5.69 2.87
C LEU A 61 -7.25 6.36 3.56
N SER A 62 -7.76 7.45 2.99
CA SER A 62 -8.94 8.16 3.50
C SER A 62 -10.16 7.24 3.59
N ASP A 63 -10.44 6.47 2.53
CA ASP A 63 -11.58 5.56 2.47
C ASP A 63 -11.51 4.47 3.55
N VAL A 64 -10.32 3.89 3.76
CA VAL A 64 -10.13 2.88 4.81
C VAL A 64 -10.32 3.48 6.21
N LEU A 65 -9.78 4.67 6.47
CA LEU A 65 -9.93 5.33 7.77
C LEU A 65 -11.39 5.70 8.07
N LEU A 66 -12.14 6.17 7.06
CA LEU A 66 -13.57 6.44 7.19
C LEU A 66 -14.38 5.15 7.44
N ALA A 67 -14.02 4.05 6.78
CA ALA A 67 -14.66 2.76 7.01
C ALA A 67 -14.38 2.21 8.42
N ASP A 68 -13.17 2.39 8.93
CA ASP A 68 -12.79 1.97 10.29
C ASP A 68 -13.53 2.78 11.36
N ALA A 69 -13.60 4.11 11.20
CA ALA A 69 -14.34 4.99 12.10
C ALA A 69 -15.83 4.61 12.21
N ARG A 70 -16.46 4.20 11.10
CA ARG A 70 -17.86 3.72 11.08
C ARG A 70 -18.07 2.39 11.79
N ARG A 71 -17.03 1.55 11.93
CA ARG A 71 -17.13 0.27 12.64
C ARG A 71 -16.95 0.43 14.15
N ALA A 72 -16.33 1.53 14.58
CA ALA A 72 -16.01 1.81 15.97
C ALA A 72 -17.13 2.57 16.73
N GLY A 73 -18.10 3.15 16.02
CA GLY A 73 -19.26 3.85 16.58
C GLY A 73 -20.55 3.04 16.41
#